data_AF-A0A970ZBF2-F1
#
_entry.id   AF-A0A970ZBF2-F1
#
_cell.length_a   1.000
_cell.length_b   1.000
_cell.length_c   1.000
_cell.angle_alpha   90.00
_cell.angle_beta   90.00
_cell.angle_gamma   90.00
#
_symmetry.space_group_name_H-M   'P 1'
#
loop_
_entity.id
_entity.type
_entity.pdbx_description
1 polymer ?
#
loop_
_entity_poly.entity_id
_entity_poly.type
_entity_poly.pdbx_seq_one_letter_code
_entity_poly.pdbx_strand_id
1 'polypeptide(L)'
;MKGNALGYLLRTKMRNQLLSFFKKPIRIVYVVIVLGLLAMTFIGGKSGAAEPDRKLRDISELTAGINALFILIFSTTFNSGLKNGGTFFKMSDVNFLFPSPLSKRSVLFYALVQQMWSSLLIGIFILFQYSALHINYNLSALGLILIFLTYSLVTFLSQTFAMFVYTYVSDSDKKRNIAKIIFYAVILLPISYAGLQVLQNKSAIIPALAKAGNGLPVLVFPFAGWLGGFTGGILKGEYLEAAVYLAVCAVAFFVMLTAMSRSKRDYYEDVIASAESIQSITGAAKDGVAPESAPRHIKVGRTGIGRGEGSSVLFFKHLLENRRLSKIMVSPMSIMFTLISIGFSLFIKDGGIFPVFAFSIYIMIFSVAVGRFNRELTKPYIYLIPEPPMKKMIYALAETFPTQLVESSLIFIPISVIMGIDFTLCIVCIVARVAFSAVFLSAGIAIERIWGGSLPKLAGVFLYFLVDILMVLPGAGLAYLVSLTGFQIISSDITAILCLTVSNILVSLLVLYLCRNVLQYAEVN
;
A
#
# COMPACT_ATOMS: atom_id res chain seq x y z
N MET A 1 39.89 24.93 -9.18
CA MET A 1 38.79 24.32 -9.95
C MET A 1 37.54 24.17 -9.07
N LYS A 2 36.70 25.21 -8.94
CA LYS A 2 35.43 25.16 -8.18
C LYS A 2 34.25 24.79 -9.09
N GLY A 3 34.41 23.71 -9.87
CA GLY A 3 33.26 23.10 -10.53
C GLY A 3 32.37 22.48 -9.45
N ASN A 4 31.08 22.80 -9.45
CA ASN A 4 30.12 22.35 -8.43
C ASN A 4 30.08 20.82 -8.36
N ALA A 5 30.92 20.20 -7.52
CA ALA A 5 31.17 18.75 -7.49
C ALA A 5 29.87 17.97 -7.21
N LEU A 6 29.00 18.53 -6.37
CA LEU A 6 27.65 18.01 -6.12
C LEU A 6 26.78 18.06 -7.37
N GLY A 7 26.81 19.17 -8.10
CA GLY A 7 26.08 19.31 -9.37
C GLY A 7 26.57 18.34 -10.44
N TYR A 8 27.89 18.13 -10.55
CA TYR A 8 28.47 17.11 -11.43
C TYR A 8 28.02 15.70 -11.03
N LEU A 9 28.08 15.36 -9.74
CA LEU A 9 27.71 14.05 -9.22
C LEU A 9 26.21 13.77 -9.46
N LEU A 10 25.35 14.75 -9.18
CA LEU A 10 23.90 14.65 -9.37
C LEU A 10 23.56 14.46 -10.86
N ARG A 11 24.13 15.29 -11.75
CA ARG A 11 23.95 15.17 -13.20
C ARG A 11 24.44 13.82 -13.74
N THR A 12 25.62 13.38 -13.28
CA THR A 12 26.21 12.11 -13.72
C THR A 12 25.41 10.92 -13.21
N LYS A 13 24.92 10.96 -11.97
CA LYS A 13 24.05 9.93 -11.38
C LYS A 13 22.72 9.83 -12.12
N MET A 14 22.06 10.96 -12.40
CA MET A 14 20.82 10.99 -13.19
C MET A 14 21.04 10.47 -14.61
N ARG A 15 22.10 10.94 -15.29
CA ARG A 15 22.46 10.47 -16.64
C ARG A 15 22.73 8.96 -16.64
N ASN A 16 23.51 8.46 -15.69
CA ASN A 16 23.84 7.03 -15.61
C ASN A 16 22.62 6.19 -15.23
N GLN A 17 21.71 6.69 -14.38
CA GLN A 17 20.45 6.01 -14.10
C GLN A 17 19.61 5.88 -15.36
N LEU A 18 19.42 6.96 -16.12
CA LEU A 18 18.72 6.94 -17.40
C LEU A 18 19.38 5.99 -18.42
N LEU A 19 20.69 6.11 -18.63
CA LEU A 19 21.42 5.23 -19.54
C LEU A 19 21.33 3.76 -19.11
N SER A 20 21.47 3.46 -17.81
CA SER A 20 21.32 2.11 -17.29
C SER A 20 19.90 1.56 -17.45
N PHE A 21 18.90 2.45 -17.46
CA PHE A 21 17.51 2.09 -17.68
C PHE A 21 17.30 1.59 -19.11
N PHE A 22 17.79 2.34 -20.11
CA PHE A 22 17.68 1.97 -21.52
C PHE A 22 18.59 0.81 -21.95
N LYS A 23 19.72 0.58 -21.26
CA LYS A 23 20.62 -0.55 -21.57
C LYS A 23 20.00 -1.94 -21.33
N LYS A 24 18.91 -2.04 -20.55
CA LYS A 24 18.25 -3.33 -20.28
C LYS A 24 16.96 -3.42 -21.09
N PRO A 25 16.87 -4.29 -22.12
CA PRO A 25 15.72 -4.34 -23.02
C PRO A 25 14.41 -4.64 -22.28
N ILE A 26 14.45 -5.47 -21.24
CA ILE A 26 13.28 -5.76 -20.40
C ILE A 26 12.67 -4.51 -19.74
N ARG A 27 13.48 -3.49 -19.41
CA ARG A 27 12.98 -2.24 -18.82
C ARG A 27 12.18 -1.41 -19.82
N ILE A 28 12.55 -1.45 -21.09
CA ILE A 28 11.86 -0.75 -22.16
C ILE A 28 10.48 -1.38 -22.38
N VAL A 29 10.40 -2.72 -22.41
CA VAL A 29 9.14 -3.46 -22.49
C VAL A 29 8.19 -3.03 -21.36
N TYR A 30 8.70 -2.90 -20.13
CA TYR A 30 7.87 -2.40 -19.01
C TYR A 30 7.35 -0.99 -19.22
N VAL A 31 8.16 -0.07 -19.76
CA VAL A 31 7.70 1.30 -20.05
C VAL A 31 6.59 1.28 -21.09
N VAL A 32 6.73 0.49 -22.15
CA VAL A 32 5.71 0.36 -23.19
C VAL A 32 4.40 -0.17 -22.59
N ILE A 33 4.45 -1.19 -21.73
CA ILE A 33 3.26 -1.73 -21.04
C ILE A 33 2.62 -0.66 -20.14
N VAL A 34 3.41 0.03 -19.31
CA VAL A 34 2.92 1.09 -18.41
C VAL A 34 2.27 2.22 -19.19
N LEU A 35 2.89 2.68 -20.28
CA LEU A 35 2.33 3.71 -21.16
C LEU A 35 1.07 3.23 -21.88
N GLY A 36 1.03 1.96 -22.31
CA GLY A 36 -0.16 1.37 -22.92
C GLY A 36 -1.34 1.28 -21.94
N LEU A 37 -1.08 0.87 -20.70
CA LEU A 37 -2.09 0.84 -19.64
C LEU A 37 -2.58 2.27 -19.31
N LEU A 38 -1.68 3.26 -19.23
CA LEU A 38 -2.07 4.67 -19.07
C LEU A 38 -2.91 5.15 -20.25
N ALA A 39 -2.52 4.84 -21.50
CA ALA A 39 -3.32 5.21 -22.66
C ALA A 39 -4.73 4.62 -22.58
N MET A 40 -4.87 3.36 -22.14
CA MET A 40 -6.17 2.74 -21.90
C MET A 40 -7.01 3.46 -20.85
N THR A 41 -6.41 3.96 -19.75
CA THR A 41 -7.18 4.73 -18.76
C THR A 41 -7.65 6.09 -19.30
N PHE A 42 -6.84 6.74 -20.15
CA PHE A 42 -7.24 7.97 -20.84
C PHE A 42 -8.37 7.75 -21.85
N ILE A 43 -8.30 6.66 -22.62
CA ILE A 43 -9.35 6.28 -23.58
C ILE A 43 -10.64 5.92 -22.84
N GLY A 44 -10.56 5.03 -21.84
CA GLY A 44 -11.70 4.60 -21.04
C GLY A 44 -12.40 5.77 -20.33
N GLY A 45 -11.63 6.74 -19.84
CA GLY A 45 -12.18 7.95 -19.22
C GLY A 45 -12.96 8.84 -20.18
N LYS A 46 -12.55 8.91 -21.45
CA LYS A 46 -13.28 9.67 -22.49
C LYS A 46 -14.55 8.94 -22.92
N SER A 47 -14.47 7.62 -23.12
CA SER A 47 -15.63 6.81 -23.50
C SER A 47 -16.70 6.80 -22.42
N GLY A 48 -16.33 6.57 -21.16
CA GLY A 48 -17.29 6.60 -20.05
C GLY A 48 -17.85 8.00 -19.75
N ALA A 49 -17.14 9.06 -20.12
CA ALA A 49 -17.65 10.43 -20.00
C ALA A 49 -18.66 10.80 -21.09
N ALA A 50 -18.77 10.02 -22.17
CA ALA A 50 -19.70 10.22 -23.27
C ALA A 50 -21.08 9.56 -23.02
N GLU A 51 -21.27 8.87 -21.89
CA GLU A 51 -22.56 8.28 -21.53
C GLU A 51 -23.61 9.35 -21.20
N PRO A 52 -24.83 9.29 -21.77
CA PRO A 52 -25.85 10.33 -21.65
C PRO A 52 -26.47 10.47 -20.25
N ASP A 53 -26.52 9.40 -19.45
CA ASP A 53 -27.13 9.37 -18.10
C ASP A 53 -26.14 9.65 -16.95
N ARG A 54 -25.00 10.27 -17.28
CA ARG A 54 -23.91 10.49 -16.34
C ARG A 54 -24.28 11.52 -15.24
N LYS A 55 -24.41 11.04 -14.00
CA LYS A 55 -24.53 11.91 -12.81
C LYS A 55 -23.15 12.29 -12.27
N LEU A 56 -22.85 13.57 -12.29
CA LEU A 56 -21.62 14.11 -11.69
C LEU A 56 -21.75 14.15 -10.17
N ARG A 57 -20.69 13.69 -9.50
CA ARG A 57 -20.56 13.82 -8.05
C ARG A 57 -20.01 15.19 -7.68
N ASP A 58 -20.30 15.64 -6.47
CA ASP A 58 -19.77 16.91 -5.97
C ASP A 58 -18.24 16.83 -5.84
N ILE A 59 -17.55 17.82 -6.38
CA ILE A 59 -16.10 17.94 -6.31
C ILE A 59 -15.58 18.03 -4.88
N SER A 60 -16.42 18.48 -3.92
CA SER A 60 -16.08 18.51 -2.50
C SER A 60 -15.75 17.11 -1.94
N GLU A 61 -16.37 16.06 -2.47
CA GLU A 61 -16.09 14.66 -2.12
C GLU A 61 -14.68 14.26 -2.59
N LEU A 62 -14.30 14.67 -3.80
CA LEU A 62 -12.96 14.43 -4.34
C LEU A 62 -11.89 15.15 -3.52
N THR A 63 -12.10 16.43 -3.19
CA THR A 63 -11.12 17.20 -2.42
C THR A 63 -10.96 16.65 -1.00
N ALA A 64 -12.04 16.19 -0.37
CA ALA A 64 -11.98 15.49 0.91
C ALA A 64 -11.20 14.16 0.81
N GLY A 65 -11.41 13.39 -0.26
CA GLY A 65 -10.66 12.16 -0.54
C GLY A 65 -9.16 12.41 -0.75
N ILE A 66 -8.81 13.47 -1.48
CA ILE A 66 -7.41 13.91 -1.68
C ILE A 66 -6.78 14.27 -0.34
N ASN A 67 -7.46 15.06 0.49
CA ASN A 67 -6.97 15.45 1.82
C ASN A 67 -6.74 14.24 2.73
N ALA A 68 -7.67 13.28 2.74
CA ALA A 68 -7.53 12.04 3.49
C ALA A 68 -6.31 11.23 3.02
N LEU A 69 -6.12 11.12 1.70
CA LEU A 69 -4.96 10.44 1.11
C LEU A 69 -3.65 11.14 1.46
N PHE A 70 -3.61 12.46 1.42
CA PHE A 70 -2.42 13.25 1.81
C PHE A 70 -2.08 13.07 3.29
N ILE A 71 -3.08 13.13 4.19
CA ILE A 71 -2.86 12.89 5.63
C ILE A 71 -2.37 11.47 5.88
N LEU A 72 -2.95 10.46 5.23
CA LEU A 72 -2.55 9.06 5.37
C LEU A 72 -1.08 8.87 4.97
N ILE A 73 -0.70 9.43 3.83
CA ILE A 73 0.65 9.23 3.28
C ILE A 73 1.67 10.05 4.04
N PHE A 74 1.32 11.26 4.46
CA PHE A 74 2.13 12.01 5.39
C PHE A 74 2.34 11.22 6.68
N SER A 75 1.31 10.59 7.23
CA SER A 75 1.39 9.89 8.51
C SER A 75 2.23 8.62 8.46
N THR A 76 2.06 7.82 7.42
CA THR A 76 2.85 6.61 7.21
C THR A 76 4.32 6.94 6.96
N THR A 77 4.57 7.97 6.15
CA THR A 77 5.93 8.43 5.80
C THR A 77 6.63 9.07 7.00
N PHE A 78 5.93 9.92 7.75
CA PHE A 78 6.46 10.56 8.95
C PHE A 78 6.83 9.56 10.04
N ASN A 79 5.96 8.58 10.31
CA ASN A 79 6.24 7.53 11.29
C ASN A 79 7.44 6.67 10.89
N SER A 80 7.62 6.42 9.60
CA SER A 80 8.76 5.68 9.06
C SER A 80 10.06 6.49 9.19
N GLY A 81 10.01 7.79 8.88
CA GLY A 81 11.14 8.71 9.04
C GLY A 81 11.58 8.85 10.49
N LEU A 82 10.64 9.00 11.44
CA LEU A 82 10.94 9.09 12.88
C LEU A 82 11.58 7.83 13.48
N LYS A 83 11.41 6.65 12.85
CA LYS A 83 12.00 5.39 13.34
C LYS A 83 13.42 5.17 12.82
N ASN A 84 13.70 5.64 11.61
CA ASN A 84 14.87 5.24 10.85
C ASN A 84 15.81 6.41 10.48
N GLY A 85 15.60 7.63 10.98
CA GLY A 85 16.52 8.76 10.75
C GLY A 85 16.52 9.34 9.33
N GLY A 86 15.56 8.95 8.50
CA GLY A 86 15.46 9.36 7.10
C GLY A 86 16.35 8.54 6.16
N THR A 87 15.87 8.30 4.94
CA THR A 87 16.48 7.40 3.94
C THR A 87 17.15 8.16 2.79
N PHE A 88 17.67 9.35 3.06
CA PHE A 88 18.11 10.29 1.99
C PHE A 88 19.41 9.87 1.31
N PHE A 89 20.30 9.21 2.06
CA PHE A 89 21.64 8.87 1.61
C PHE A 89 21.77 7.37 1.39
N LYS A 90 22.41 7.01 0.28
CA LYS A 90 22.91 5.64 0.08
C LYS A 90 24.27 5.52 0.76
N MET A 91 24.70 4.28 0.99
CA MET A 91 26.03 4.06 1.56
C MET A 91 27.19 4.58 0.72
N SER A 92 27.05 4.55 -0.60
CA SER A 92 27.99 5.25 -1.49
C SER A 92 28.04 6.75 -1.21
N ASP A 93 26.88 7.38 -0.96
CA ASP A 93 26.79 8.81 -0.70
C ASP A 93 27.44 9.14 0.67
N VAL A 94 27.26 8.29 1.69
CA VAL A 94 27.92 8.42 3.00
C VAL A 94 29.46 8.39 2.83
N ASN A 95 29.99 7.34 2.19
CA ASN A 95 31.43 7.14 2.06
C ASN A 95 32.14 8.25 1.26
N PHE A 96 31.46 8.90 0.30
CA PHE A 96 32.07 9.94 -0.54
C PHE A 96 31.74 11.36 -0.09
N LEU A 97 30.53 11.65 0.40
CA LEU A 97 30.11 13.01 0.72
C LEU A 97 30.43 13.41 2.16
N PHE A 98 30.41 12.48 3.10
CA PHE A 98 30.61 12.81 4.52
C PHE A 98 32.06 13.17 4.86
N PRO A 99 33.10 12.47 4.33
CA PRO A 99 34.49 12.87 4.55
C PRO A 99 34.93 14.01 3.63
N SER A 100 34.10 14.44 2.67
CA SER A 100 34.45 15.51 1.75
C SER A 100 34.50 16.87 2.44
N PRO A 101 35.36 17.81 2.01
CA PRO A 101 35.45 19.16 2.57
C PRO A 101 34.29 20.06 2.07
N LEU A 102 33.06 19.53 2.05
CA LEU A 102 31.84 20.22 1.66
C LEU A 102 31.05 20.65 2.89
N SER A 103 30.34 21.77 2.78
CA SER A 103 29.47 22.21 3.88
C SER A 103 28.31 21.23 4.08
N LYS A 104 27.98 20.92 5.34
CA LYS A 104 26.84 20.05 5.70
C LYS A 104 25.51 20.50 5.08
N ARG A 105 25.36 21.80 4.83
CA ARG A 105 24.18 22.41 4.17
C ARG A 105 24.10 22.02 2.69
N SER A 106 25.22 22.03 1.98
CA SER A 106 25.30 21.62 0.59
C SER A 106 25.02 20.13 0.42
N VAL A 107 25.53 19.30 1.34
CA VAL A 107 25.27 17.85 1.39
C VAL A 107 23.79 17.56 1.66
N LEU A 108 23.17 18.28 2.59
CA LEU A 108 21.72 18.18 2.85
C LEU A 108 20.89 18.55 1.63
N PHE A 109 21.23 19.66 0.96
CA PHE A 109 20.53 20.10 -0.26
C PHE A 109 20.63 19.05 -1.37
N TYR A 110 21.80 18.45 -1.57
CA TYR A 110 21.98 17.32 -2.50
C TYR A 110 21.03 16.16 -2.18
N ALA A 111 20.93 15.77 -0.91
CA ALA A 111 20.03 14.70 -0.46
C ALA A 111 18.55 15.02 -0.73
N LEU A 112 18.12 16.27 -0.46
CA LEU A 112 16.75 16.70 -0.72
C LEU A 112 16.40 16.61 -2.21
N VAL A 113 17.30 17.06 -3.10
CA VAL A 113 17.07 16.97 -4.55
C VAL A 113 16.97 15.51 -5.01
N GLN A 114 17.81 14.61 -4.46
CA GLN A 114 17.71 13.18 -4.77
C GLN A 114 16.38 12.58 -4.30
N GLN A 115 15.85 13.06 -3.17
CA GLN A 115 14.57 12.61 -2.62
C GLN A 115 13.35 13.11 -3.40
N MET A 116 13.41 14.32 -3.97
CA MET A 116 12.33 14.83 -4.82
C MET A 116 12.04 13.89 -5.99
N TRP A 117 13.09 13.35 -6.62
CA TRP A 117 12.92 12.39 -7.72
C TRP A 117 12.24 11.08 -7.28
N SER A 118 12.62 10.53 -6.12
CA SER A 118 12.00 9.29 -5.63
C SER A 118 10.53 9.50 -5.26
N SER A 119 10.18 10.67 -4.71
CA SER A 119 8.79 11.04 -4.38
C SER A 119 7.88 11.17 -5.62
N LEU A 120 8.44 11.60 -6.77
CA LEU A 120 7.72 11.63 -8.05
C LEU A 120 7.38 10.22 -8.55
N LEU A 121 8.33 9.29 -8.47
CA LEU A 121 8.11 7.92 -8.94
C LEU A 121 7.04 7.17 -8.13
N ILE A 122 6.96 7.44 -6.82
CA ILE A 122 5.93 6.84 -5.96
C ILE A 122 4.53 7.30 -6.37
N GLY A 123 4.37 8.54 -6.85
CA GLY A 123 3.06 9.11 -7.21
C GLY A 123 2.46 8.63 -8.53
N ILE A 124 3.21 7.89 -9.37
CA ILE A 124 2.78 7.53 -10.74
C ILE A 124 1.44 6.77 -10.76
N PHE A 125 1.12 6.01 -9.71
CA PHE A 125 -0.16 5.26 -9.63
C PHE A 125 -1.40 6.18 -9.72
N ILE A 126 -1.29 7.45 -9.32
CA ILE A 126 -2.40 8.42 -9.40
C ILE A 126 -2.82 8.63 -10.86
N LEU A 127 -1.88 8.58 -11.80
CA LEU A 127 -2.17 8.79 -13.22
C LEU A 127 -3.10 7.71 -13.79
N PHE A 128 -3.06 6.50 -13.24
CA PHE A 128 -3.98 5.42 -13.62
C PHE A 128 -5.43 5.67 -13.18
N GLN A 129 -5.66 6.59 -12.25
CA GLN A 129 -7.01 6.93 -11.77
C GLN A 129 -7.75 7.92 -12.69
N TYR A 130 -7.14 8.35 -13.80
CA TYR A 130 -7.77 9.31 -14.71
C TYR A 130 -9.17 8.87 -15.13
N SER A 131 -9.35 7.61 -15.55
CA SER A 131 -10.66 7.13 -16.01
C SER A 131 -11.76 7.34 -14.96
N ALA A 132 -11.53 6.87 -13.73
CA ALA A 132 -12.49 6.96 -12.65
C ALA A 132 -12.76 8.43 -12.25
N LEU A 133 -11.72 9.25 -12.14
CA LEU A 133 -11.87 10.65 -11.73
C LEU A 133 -12.52 11.51 -12.82
N HIS A 134 -12.18 11.26 -14.08
CA HIS A 134 -12.77 11.94 -15.23
C HIS A 134 -14.24 11.57 -15.35
N ILE A 135 -14.64 10.30 -15.17
CA ILE A 135 -16.04 9.85 -15.23
C ILE A 135 -16.88 10.36 -14.04
N ASN A 136 -16.36 10.32 -12.81
CA ASN A 136 -17.19 10.67 -11.64
C ASN A 136 -17.26 12.17 -11.35
N TYR A 137 -16.17 12.92 -11.59
CA TYR A 137 -16.03 14.32 -11.17
C TYR A 137 -15.75 15.29 -12.32
N ASN A 138 -15.69 14.81 -13.56
CA ASN A 138 -15.32 15.60 -14.74
C ASN A 138 -13.93 16.27 -14.61
N LEU A 139 -13.02 15.60 -13.91
CA LEU A 139 -11.68 16.11 -13.64
C LEU A 139 -10.85 16.19 -14.93
N SER A 140 -10.34 17.38 -15.26
CA SER A 140 -9.45 17.56 -16.41
C SER A 140 -8.12 16.82 -16.25
N ALA A 141 -7.44 16.52 -17.37
CA ALA A 141 -6.10 15.93 -17.33
C ALA A 141 -5.08 16.81 -16.57
N LEU A 142 -5.23 18.14 -16.65
CA LEU A 142 -4.42 19.07 -15.87
C LEU A 142 -4.73 18.99 -14.36
N GLY A 143 -6.00 18.82 -13.99
CA GLY A 143 -6.40 18.55 -12.61
C GLY A 143 -5.77 17.28 -12.06
N LEU A 144 -5.67 16.21 -12.86
CA LEU A 144 -4.96 14.99 -12.47
C LEU A 144 -3.46 15.23 -12.26
N ILE A 145 -2.81 15.96 -13.18
CA ILE A 145 -1.39 16.31 -13.06
C ILE A 145 -1.14 17.14 -11.80
N LEU A 146 -2.05 18.06 -11.46
CA LEU A 146 -1.99 18.83 -10.22
C LEU A 146 -2.04 17.91 -8.99
N ILE A 147 -2.98 16.96 -8.93
CA ILE A 147 -3.08 16.00 -7.82
C ILE A 147 -1.80 15.17 -7.72
N PHE A 148 -1.25 14.70 -8.85
CA PHE A 148 0.00 13.96 -8.89
C PHE A 148 1.19 14.78 -8.36
N LEU A 149 1.36 16.03 -8.82
CA LEU A 149 2.47 16.89 -8.39
C LEU A 149 2.36 17.27 -6.92
N THR A 150 1.15 17.59 -6.45
CA THR A 150 0.90 17.95 -5.05
C THR A 150 1.07 16.76 -4.12
N TYR A 151 0.66 15.56 -4.54
CA TYR A 151 1.00 14.31 -3.85
C TYR A 151 2.51 14.11 -3.69
N SER A 152 3.27 14.27 -4.78
CA SER A 152 4.73 14.12 -4.73
C SER A 152 5.37 15.17 -3.82
N LEU A 153 4.82 16.38 -3.79
CA LEU A 153 5.25 17.41 -2.87
C LEU A 153 4.92 17.06 -1.41
N VAL A 154 3.74 16.52 -1.10
CA VAL A 154 3.37 16.05 0.24
C VAL A 154 4.31 14.94 0.73
N THR A 155 4.60 13.96 -0.12
CA THR A 155 5.52 12.85 0.24
C THR A 155 6.93 13.35 0.52
N PHE A 156 7.46 14.25 -0.34
CA PHE A 156 8.76 14.90 -0.13
C PHE A 156 8.80 15.72 1.17
N LEU A 157 7.81 16.58 1.40
CA LEU A 157 7.74 17.43 2.59
C LEU A 157 7.55 16.61 3.87
N SER A 158 6.77 15.53 3.83
CA SER A 158 6.60 14.61 4.95
C SER A 158 7.93 13.99 5.38
N GLN A 159 8.75 13.53 4.43
CA GLN A 159 10.07 12.95 4.73
C GLN A 159 11.01 13.99 5.30
N THR A 160 11.04 15.18 4.71
CA THR A 160 11.88 16.29 5.17
C THR A 160 11.48 16.71 6.59
N PHE A 161 10.17 16.82 6.85
CA PHE A 161 9.63 17.13 8.16
C PHE A 161 9.90 16.03 9.19
N ALA A 162 9.83 14.76 8.79
CA ALA A 162 10.19 13.65 9.66
C ALA A 162 11.66 13.72 10.09
N MET A 163 12.56 14.04 9.16
CA MET A 163 13.99 14.24 9.46
C MET A 163 14.19 15.43 10.39
N PHE A 164 13.53 16.56 10.08
CA PHE A 164 13.57 17.74 10.93
C PHE A 164 13.22 17.38 12.37
N VAL A 165 12.06 16.77 12.62
CA VAL A 165 11.65 16.36 13.97
C VAL A 165 12.63 15.32 14.55
N TYR A 166 13.10 14.37 13.74
CA TYR A 166 14.03 13.35 14.18
C TYR A 166 15.33 13.93 14.75
N THR A 167 15.95 14.93 14.10
CA THR A 167 17.16 15.58 14.63
C THR A 167 16.98 16.22 16.01
N TYR A 168 15.75 16.64 16.34
CA TYR A 168 15.47 17.23 17.65
C TYR A 168 15.21 16.19 18.74
N VAL A 169 14.98 14.95 18.34
CA VAL A 169 14.33 13.93 19.15
C VAL A 169 15.18 12.65 19.25
N SER A 170 16.17 12.45 18.37
CA SER A 170 17.03 11.26 18.31
C SER A 170 17.84 11.02 19.57
N ASP A 171 18.25 12.08 20.29
CA ASP A 171 19.04 12.00 21.53
C ASP A 171 18.43 11.13 22.65
N SER A 172 17.11 10.87 22.63
CA SER A 172 16.48 10.05 23.68
C SER A 172 15.20 9.36 23.24
N ASP A 173 15.02 8.12 23.69
CA ASP A 173 13.81 7.35 23.46
C ASP A 173 12.54 8.01 24.02
N LYS A 174 12.67 8.71 25.16
CA LYS A 174 11.55 9.45 25.78
C LYS A 174 11.04 10.56 24.88
N LYS A 175 11.93 11.43 24.37
CA LYS A 175 11.54 12.48 23.41
C LYS A 175 10.90 11.89 22.17
N ARG A 176 11.41 10.74 21.68
CA ARG A 176 10.88 10.04 20.51
C ARG A 176 9.48 9.51 20.71
N ASN A 177 9.18 8.99 21.89
CA ASN A 177 7.84 8.56 22.22
C ASN A 177 6.88 9.74 22.42
N ILE A 178 7.34 10.84 23.03
CA ILE A 178 6.53 12.07 23.17
C ILE A 178 6.18 12.64 21.78
N ALA A 179 7.14 12.75 20.87
CA ALA A 179 6.90 13.23 19.51
C ALA A 179 5.88 12.36 18.77
N LYS A 180 5.93 11.03 18.94
CA LYS A 180 4.92 10.12 18.40
C LYS A 180 3.54 10.32 19.02
N ILE A 181 3.45 10.50 20.35
CA ILE A 181 2.18 10.74 21.05
C ILE A 181 1.54 12.03 20.53
N ILE A 182 2.30 13.13 20.45
CA ILE A 182 1.83 14.41 19.90
C ILE A 182 1.35 14.21 18.47
N PHE A 183 2.12 13.49 17.65
CA PHE A 183 1.74 13.22 16.26
C PHE A 183 0.44 12.44 16.14
N TYR A 184 0.25 11.39 16.94
CA TYR A 184 -1.00 10.63 16.98
C TYR A 184 -2.17 11.46 17.51
N ALA A 185 -1.93 12.37 18.46
CA ALA A 185 -2.95 13.31 18.92
C ALA A 185 -3.40 14.27 17.80
N VAL A 186 -2.46 14.77 16.99
CA VAL A 186 -2.76 15.62 15.82
C VAL A 186 -3.57 14.86 14.77
N ILE A 187 -3.30 13.57 14.53
CA ILE A 187 -4.11 12.71 13.65
C ILE A 187 -5.50 12.46 14.22
N LEU A 188 -5.64 12.37 15.54
CA LEU A 188 -6.93 12.12 16.18
C LEU A 188 -7.93 13.26 15.96
N LEU A 189 -7.46 14.51 15.83
CA LEU A 189 -8.30 15.69 15.62
C LEU A 189 -9.16 15.65 14.33
N PRO A 190 -8.61 15.44 13.12
CA PRO A 190 -9.43 15.33 11.92
C PRO A 190 -10.34 14.10 11.96
N ILE A 191 -9.92 12.99 12.57
CA ILE A 191 -10.73 11.78 12.72
C ILE A 191 -11.92 12.03 13.64
N SER A 192 -11.70 12.63 14.81
CA SER A 192 -12.78 12.93 15.76
C SER A 192 -13.75 13.96 15.18
N TYR A 193 -13.25 14.98 14.48
CA TYR A 193 -14.09 15.95 13.79
C TYR A 193 -14.96 15.31 12.70
N ALA A 194 -14.40 14.42 11.88
CA ALA A 194 -15.17 13.65 10.90
C ALA A 194 -16.24 12.78 11.57
N GLY A 195 -15.88 12.10 12.67
CA GLY A 195 -16.83 11.32 13.47
C GLY A 195 -17.99 12.16 14.01
N LEU A 196 -17.70 13.36 14.54
CA LEU A 196 -18.73 14.28 15.03
C LEU A 196 -19.67 14.75 13.92
N GLN A 197 -19.13 15.10 12.74
CA GLN A 197 -19.94 15.53 11.59
C GLN A 197 -20.88 14.42 11.10
N VAL A 198 -20.40 13.17 11.09
CA VAL A 198 -21.24 12.00 10.74
C VAL A 198 -22.31 11.74 11.80
N LEU A 199 -21.99 11.88 13.09
CA LEU A 199 -22.95 11.70 14.18
C LEU A 199 -24.06 12.75 14.17
N GLN A 200 -23.74 13.99 13.77
CA GLN A 200 -24.70 15.09 13.65
C GLN A 200 -25.58 14.97 12.40
N ASN A 201 -25.05 14.42 11.30
CA ASN A 201 -25.72 14.36 10.00
C ASN A 201 -25.92 12.90 9.53
N LYS A 202 -26.60 12.10 10.35
CA LYS A 202 -26.79 10.65 10.09
C LYS A 202 -27.52 10.34 8.77
N SER A 203 -28.36 11.25 8.28
CA SER A 203 -29.09 11.10 7.02
C SER A 203 -28.27 11.40 5.78
N ALA A 204 -27.15 12.13 5.90
CA ALA A 204 -26.32 12.58 4.78
C ALA A 204 -24.83 12.37 5.09
N ILE A 205 -24.42 11.11 5.22
CA ILE A 205 -23.06 10.72 5.64
C ILE A 205 -22.00 11.21 4.65
N ILE A 206 -22.22 11.06 3.33
CA ILE A 206 -21.22 11.42 2.31
C ILE A 206 -20.98 12.94 2.29
N PRO A 207 -22.01 13.82 2.21
CA PRO A 207 -21.79 15.26 2.32
C PRO A 207 -21.18 15.69 3.66
N ALA A 208 -21.53 15.03 4.77
CA ALA A 208 -20.96 15.32 6.07
C ALA A 208 -19.45 14.99 6.13
N LEU A 209 -19.05 13.86 5.54
CA LEU A 209 -17.65 13.49 5.38
C LEU A 209 -16.91 14.44 4.43
N ALA A 210 -17.53 14.86 3.33
CA ALA A 210 -16.96 15.84 2.42
C ALA A 210 -16.73 17.19 3.11
N LYS A 211 -17.70 17.65 3.91
CA LYS A 211 -17.57 18.86 4.73
C LYS A 211 -16.47 18.70 5.79
N ALA A 212 -16.39 17.56 6.46
CA ALA A 212 -15.37 17.29 7.46
C ALA A 212 -13.96 17.24 6.85
N GLY A 213 -13.82 16.55 5.72
CA GLY A 213 -12.57 16.39 4.97
C GLY A 213 -12.05 17.69 4.36
N ASN A 214 -12.89 18.70 4.21
CA ASN A 214 -12.51 20.05 3.80
C ASN A 214 -12.55 21.06 4.97
N GLY A 215 -12.70 20.60 6.20
CA GLY A 215 -12.79 21.46 7.38
C GLY A 215 -11.42 21.88 7.93
N LEU A 216 -11.44 22.89 8.80
CA LEU A 216 -10.23 23.44 9.44
C LEU A 216 -9.32 22.38 10.09
N PRO A 217 -9.81 21.37 10.84
CA PRO A 217 -8.92 20.37 11.45
C PRO A 217 -8.10 19.56 10.44
N VAL A 218 -8.62 19.40 9.23
CA VAL A 218 -7.92 18.72 8.12
C VAL A 218 -6.95 19.68 7.43
N LEU A 219 -7.40 20.92 7.15
CA LEU A 219 -6.60 21.91 6.42
C LEU A 219 -5.43 22.48 7.24
N VAL A 220 -5.52 22.48 8.57
CA VAL A 220 -4.42 22.90 9.47
C VAL A 220 -3.36 21.79 9.62
N PHE A 221 -3.64 20.56 9.16
CA PHE A 221 -2.69 19.46 9.27
C PHE A 221 -1.37 19.79 8.54
N PRO A 222 -0.18 19.63 9.17
CA PRO A 222 1.08 20.11 8.61
C PRO A 222 1.38 19.55 7.23
N PHE A 223 1.66 20.44 6.27
CA PHE A 223 1.96 20.17 4.86
C PHE A 223 0.86 19.42 4.07
N ALA A 224 0.34 18.31 4.57
CA ALA A 224 -0.73 17.54 3.94
C ALA A 224 -2.05 18.33 3.87
N GLY A 225 -2.42 19.02 4.95
CA GLY A 225 -3.62 19.85 5.00
C GLY A 225 -3.50 21.09 4.12
N TRP A 226 -2.37 21.80 4.17
CA TRP A 226 -2.14 22.98 3.34
C TRP A 226 -2.07 22.64 1.85
N LEU A 227 -1.32 21.60 1.47
CA LEU A 227 -1.29 21.18 0.07
C LEU A 227 -2.63 20.58 -0.39
N GLY A 228 -3.37 19.96 0.54
CA GLY A 228 -4.75 19.56 0.33
C GLY A 228 -5.68 20.76 0.04
N GLY A 229 -5.59 21.82 0.84
CA GLY A 229 -6.30 23.09 0.62
C GLY A 229 -5.89 23.80 -0.66
N PHE A 230 -4.61 23.78 -1.03
CA PHE A 230 -4.12 24.28 -2.31
C PHE A 230 -4.73 23.53 -3.49
N THR A 231 -4.66 22.20 -3.49
CA THR A 231 -5.23 21.37 -4.56
C THR A 231 -6.75 21.54 -4.61
N GLY A 232 -7.42 21.50 -3.45
CA GLY A 232 -8.86 21.66 -3.34
C GLY A 232 -9.34 23.02 -3.84
N GLY A 233 -8.67 24.10 -3.46
CA GLY A 233 -8.99 25.45 -3.92
C GLY A 233 -8.84 25.61 -5.42
N ILE A 234 -7.76 25.09 -6.03
CA ILE A 234 -7.61 25.13 -7.50
C ILE A 234 -8.73 24.33 -8.19
N LEU A 235 -9.07 23.14 -7.67
CA LEU A 235 -10.11 22.30 -8.26
C LEU A 235 -11.51 22.92 -8.14
N LYS A 236 -11.78 23.68 -7.08
CA LYS A 236 -13.04 24.41 -6.85
C LYS A 236 -13.08 25.79 -7.53
N GLY A 237 -11.95 26.31 -8.01
CA GLY A 237 -11.82 27.66 -8.59
C GLY A 237 -11.55 28.77 -7.56
N GLU A 238 -11.28 28.42 -6.30
CA GLU A 238 -10.95 29.32 -5.19
C GLU A 238 -9.44 29.64 -5.17
N TYR A 239 -8.95 30.36 -6.19
CA TYR A 239 -7.51 30.57 -6.40
C TYR A 239 -6.82 31.36 -5.28
N LEU A 240 -7.54 32.29 -4.62
CA LEU A 240 -6.99 33.08 -3.52
C LEU A 240 -6.70 32.21 -2.29
N GLU A 241 -7.65 31.35 -1.90
CA GLU A 241 -7.45 30.43 -0.78
C GLU A 241 -6.32 29.45 -1.06
N ALA A 242 -6.27 28.92 -2.30
CA ALA A 242 -5.18 28.05 -2.73
C ALA A 242 -3.81 28.73 -2.59
N ALA A 243 -3.69 29.99 -3.01
CA ALA A 243 -2.46 30.76 -2.90
C ALA A 243 -2.02 30.96 -1.43
N VAL A 244 -2.96 31.21 -0.51
CA VAL A 244 -2.67 31.33 0.92
C VAL A 244 -2.11 30.03 1.48
N TYR A 245 -2.73 28.88 1.18
CA TYR A 245 -2.23 27.60 1.65
C TYR A 245 -0.84 27.25 1.10
N LEU A 246 -0.60 27.56 -0.19
CA LEU A 246 0.71 27.38 -0.80
C LEU A 246 1.77 28.28 -0.13
N ALA A 247 1.42 29.53 0.18
CA ALA A 247 2.31 30.48 0.85
C ALA A 247 2.67 30.01 2.27
N VAL A 248 1.68 29.57 3.05
CA VAL A 248 1.91 28.99 4.39
C VAL A 248 2.83 27.76 4.30
N CYS A 249 2.59 26.88 3.33
CA CYS A 249 3.42 25.72 3.09
C CYS A 249 4.87 26.09 2.75
N ALA A 250 5.06 27.08 1.86
CA ALA A 250 6.39 27.56 1.47
C ALA A 250 7.14 28.18 2.66
N VAL A 251 6.47 29.07 3.42
CA VAL A 251 7.06 29.71 4.62
C VAL A 251 7.47 28.65 5.64
N ALA A 252 6.59 27.69 5.96
CA ALA A 252 6.89 26.61 6.89
C ALA A 252 8.09 25.76 6.42
N PHE A 253 8.18 25.47 5.12
CA PHE A 253 9.32 24.76 4.54
C PHE A 253 10.63 25.54 4.68
N PHE A 254 10.64 26.84 4.35
CA PHE A 254 11.84 27.67 4.49
C PHE A 254 12.29 27.86 5.94
N VAL A 255 11.34 28.03 6.87
CA VAL A 255 11.63 28.09 8.31
C VAL A 255 12.26 26.78 8.78
N MET A 256 11.68 25.64 8.39
CA MET A 256 12.21 24.32 8.71
C MET A 256 13.63 24.13 8.16
N LEU A 257 13.87 24.45 6.88
CA LEU A 257 15.20 24.35 6.27
C LEU A 257 16.23 25.24 6.98
N THR A 258 15.83 26.47 7.32
CA THR A 258 16.70 27.41 8.03
C THR A 258 17.06 26.88 9.42
N ALA A 259 16.07 26.36 10.16
CA ALA A 259 16.28 25.73 11.46
C ALA A 259 17.21 24.51 11.37
N MET A 260 17.05 23.65 10.36
CA MET A 260 17.96 22.53 10.11
C MET A 260 19.38 22.99 9.80
N SER A 261 19.53 24.05 9.00
CA SER A 261 20.84 24.57 8.59
C SER A 261 21.64 25.27 9.71
N ARG A 262 20.95 25.67 10.79
CA ARG A 262 21.51 26.31 11.99
C ARG A 262 21.66 25.36 13.16
N SER A 263 21.03 24.19 13.11
CA SER A 263 21.19 23.16 14.14
C SER A 263 22.64 22.70 14.21
N LYS A 264 23.20 22.66 15.43
CA LYS A 264 24.55 22.15 15.70
C LYS A 264 24.61 20.63 15.78
N ARG A 265 23.46 19.94 15.74
CA ARG A 265 23.39 18.49 15.89
C ARG A 265 23.87 17.80 14.63
N ASP A 266 24.75 16.81 14.81
CA ASP A 266 25.37 16.11 13.70
C ASP A 266 24.44 15.01 13.18
N TYR A 267 23.64 15.33 12.16
CA TYR A 267 22.74 14.35 11.54
C TYR A 267 23.49 13.21 10.83
N TYR A 268 24.81 13.32 10.66
CA TYR A 268 25.61 12.34 9.92
C TYR A 268 25.57 10.96 10.60
N GLU A 269 25.73 10.90 11.92
CA GLU A 269 25.70 9.65 12.69
C GLU A 269 24.37 8.89 12.52
N ASP A 270 23.27 9.63 12.64
CA ASP A 270 21.91 9.10 12.51
C ASP A 270 21.63 8.57 11.09
N VAL A 271 22.21 9.21 10.08
CA VAL A 271 22.07 8.81 8.66
C VAL A 271 22.98 7.64 8.29
N ILE A 272 24.14 7.47 8.93
CA ILE A 272 25.02 6.31 8.67
C ILE A 272 24.27 5.03 9.02
N ALA A 273 23.66 4.95 10.20
CA ALA A 273 22.89 3.79 10.63
C ALA A 273 21.69 3.49 9.69
N SER A 274 21.06 4.52 9.14
CA SER A 274 19.97 4.34 8.17
C SER A 274 20.48 3.82 6.83
N ALA A 275 21.62 4.32 6.36
CA ALA A 275 22.27 3.87 5.14
C ALA A 275 22.79 2.43 5.26
N GLU A 276 23.33 2.03 6.42
CA GLU A 276 23.75 0.64 6.72
C GLU A 276 22.56 -0.30 6.59
N SER A 277 21.44 0.07 7.21
CA SER A 277 20.22 -0.73 7.14
C SER A 277 19.68 -0.85 5.71
N ILE A 278 19.73 0.21 4.90
CA ILE A 278 19.31 0.15 3.50
C ILE A 278 20.27 -0.74 2.70
N GLN A 279 21.58 -0.68 2.95
CA GLN A 279 22.57 -1.51 2.27
C GLN A 279 22.41 -2.99 2.63
N SER A 280 22.20 -3.33 3.91
CA SER A 280 21.98 -4.72 4.31
C SER A 280 20.70 -5.28 3.69
N ILE A 281 19.61 -4.51 3.64
CA ILE A 281 18.37 -4.87 2.94
C ILE A 281 18.62 -5.08 1.44
N THR A 282 19.37 -4.18 0.81
CA THR A 282 19.64 -4.24 -0.63
C THR A 282 20.62 -5.37 -0.98
N GLY A 283 21.58 -5.68 -0.11
CA GLY A 283 22.50 -6.80 -0.22
C GLY A 283 21.77 -8.13 -0.11
N ALA A 284 21.00 -8.33 0.97
CA ALA A 284 20.17 -9.51 1.14
C ALA A 284 19.24 -9.75 -0.06
N ALA A 285 18.60 -8.69 -0.58
CA ALA A 285 17.74 -8.77 -1.75
C ALA A 285 18.47 -9.11 -3.07
N LYS A 286 19.78 -8.87 -3.17
CA LYS A 286 20.61 -9.32 -4.30
C LYS A 286 21.00 -10.79 -4.17
N ASP A 287 21.17 -11.26 -2.94
CA ASP A 287 21.54 -12.64 -2.62
C ASP A 287 20.34 -13.59 -2.65
N GLY A 288 19.20 -13.19 -3.23
CA GLY A 288 17.97 -13.98 -3.30
C GLY A 288 17.25 -14.15 -1.96
N VAL A 289 17.85 -13.75 -0.84
CA VAL A 289 17.26 -13.85 0.49
C VAL A 289 16.25 -12.71 0.67
N ALA A 290 14.98 -13.07 0.88
CA ALA A 290 13.97 -12.08 1.25
C ALA A 290 14.45 -11.32 2.51
N PRO A 291 14.50 -9.98 2.49
CA PRO A 291 15.06 -9.22 3.60
C PRO A 291 14.24 -9.51 4.87
N GLU A 292 14.86 -10.20 5.82
CA GLU A 292 14.33 -10.31 7.17
C GLU A 292 14.45 -8.94 7.82
N SER A 293 13.40 -8.13 7.72
CA SER A 293 13.23 -7.02 8.64
C SER A 293 12.90 -7.62 10.01
N ALA A 294 13.92 -8.17 10.70
CA ALA A 294 13.79 -8.61 12.07
C ALA A 294 13.22 -7.42 12.87
N PRO A 295 12.02 -7.56 13.47
CA PRO A 295 11.45 -6.47 14.24
C PRO A 295 12.41 -6.06 15.35
N ARG A 296 12.72 -4.76 15.48
CA ARG A 296 13.59 -4.24 16.57
C ARG A 296 13.09 -4.61 17.98
N HIS A 297 11.80 -4.95 18.13
CA HIS A 297 11.22 -5.41 19.38
C HIS A 297 10.36 -6.65 19.14
N ILE A 298 10.91 -7.83 19.41
CA ILE A 298 10.17 -9.08 19.47
C ILE A 298 9.86 -9.37 20.93
N LYS A 299 8.60 -9.63 21.25
CA LYS A 299 8.23 -10.07 22.60
C LYS A 299 8.58 -11.55 22.74
N VAL A 300 9.69 -11.84 23.41
CA VAL A 300 10.05 -13.21 23.75
C VAL A 300 9.17 -13.64 24.94
N GLY A 301 7.96 -14.14 24.63
CA GLY A 301 7.11 -14.83 25.60
C GLY A 301 7.65 -16.23 25.91
N ARG A 302 6.76 -17.20 26.18
CA ARG A 302 7.16 -18.61 26.33
C ARG A 302 7.99 -19.09 25.14
N THR A 303 9.09 -19.77 25.43
CA THR A 303 9.98 -20.42 24.48
C THR A 303 9.41 -21.79 24.07
N GLY A 304 9.70 -22.22 22.84
CA GLY A 304 9.11 -23.43 22.24
C GLY A 304 7.76 -23.21 21.53
N ILE A 305 7.44 -24.11 20.60
CA ILE A 305 6.17 -24.12 19.84
C ILE A 305 5.05 -24.74 20.67
N GLY A 306 5.38 -25.75 21.48
CA GLY A 306 4.52 -26.33 22.52
C GLY A 306 3.33 -27.18 22.03
N ARG A 307 3.07 -27.23 20.72
CA ARG A 307 1.99 -28.00 20.07
C ARG A 307 2.36 -28.42 18.65
N GLY A 308 1.72 -29.48 18.17
CA GLY A 308 1.85 -30.00 16.80
C GLY A 308 2.78 -31.20 16.71
N GLU A 309 2.46 -32.10 15.79
CA GLU A 309 3.25 -33.28 15.42
C GLU A 309 3.50 -33.30 13.90
N GLY A 310 4.71 -33.71 13.49
CA GLY A 310 5.11 -33.75 12.09
C GLY A 310 4.95 -32.41 11.37
N SER A 311 4.23 -32.44 10.24
CA SER A 311 3.98 -31.24 9.40
C SER A 311 3.10 -30.17 10.06
N SER A 312 2.26 -30.54 11.02
CA SER A 312 1.36 -29.60 11.72
C SER A 312 2.11 -28.58 12.60
N VAL A 313 3.38 -28.86 12.92
CA VAL A 313 4.27 -27.94 13.64
C VAL A 313 4.46 -26.63 12.88
N LEU A 314 4.42 -26.65 11.53
CA LEU A 314 4.53 -25.44 10.70
C LEU A 314 3.42 -24.43 11.02
N PHE A 315 2.18 -24.90 11.13
CA PHE A 315 1.03 -24.06 11.47
C PHE A 315 1.18 -23.42 12.86
N PHE A 316 1.52 -24.20 13.88
CA PHE A 316 1.68 -23.68 15.25
C PHE A 316 2.88 -22.75 15.39
N LYS A 317 3.97 -23.03 14.66
CA LYS A 317 5.13 -22.13 14.55
C LYS A 317 4.70 -20.77 13.99
N HIS A 318 3.95 -20.77 12.88
CA HIS A 318 3.50 -19.52 12.25
C HIS A 318 2.53 -18.72 13.13
N LEU A 319 1.62 -19.39 13.85
CA LEU A 319 0.76 -18.73 14.85
C LEU A 319 1.57 -18.11 15.99
N LEU A 320 2.60 -18.82 16.47
CA LEU A 320 3.50 -18.32 17.51
C LEU A 320 4.27 -17.08 17.04
N GLU A 321 4.78 -17.11 15.80
CA GLU A 321 5.47 -15.98 15.17
C GLU A 321 4.56 -14.76 15.06
N ASN A 322 3.32 -14.94 14.58
CA ASN A 322 2.35 -13.84 14.50
C ASN A 322 2.07 -13.21 15.85
N ARG A 323 1.87 -14.03 16.87
CA ARG A 323 1.68 -13.56 18.26
C ARG A 323 2.88 -12.77 18.79
N ARG A 324 4.10 -13.16 18.40
CA ARG A 324 5.33 -12.46 18.81
C ARG A 324 5.54 -11.16 18.02
N LEU A 325 5.05 -11.10 16.79
CA LEU A 325 5.11 -9.94 15.89
C LEU A 325 4.09 -8.85 16.25
N SER A 326 2.84 -9.22 16.56
CA SER A 326 1.77 -8.26 16.86
C SER A 326 0.77 -8.79 17.89
N LYS A 327 0.22 -7.88 18.72
CA LYS A 327 -0.84 -8.19 19.69
C LYS A 327 -2.18 -8.48 19.01
N ILE A 328 -2.38 -7.93 17.81
CA ILE A 328 -3.56 -8.10 16.96
C ILE A 328 -3.18 -9.08 15.84
N MET A 329 -4.08 -10.02 15.52
CA MET A 329 -3.86 -11.02 14.47
C MET A 329 -3.78 -10.39 13.06
N VAL A 330 -4.36 -9.20 12.92
CA VAL A 330 -4.44 -8.41 11.68
C VAL A 330 -3.28 -7.41 11.60
N SER A 331 -2.69 -7.30 10.41
CA SER A 331 -1.58 -6.37 10.16
C SER A 331 -2.07 -4.90 10.09
N PRO A 332 -1.22 -3.90 10.38
CA PRO A 332 -1.58 -2.49 10.20
C PRO A 332 -2.02 -2.13 8.76
N MET A 333 -1.42 -2.79 7.76
CA MET A 333 -1.78 -2.61 6.35
C MET A 333 -3.19 -3.17 6.07
N SER A 334 -3.49 -4.34 6.62
CA SER A 334 -4.82 -4.95 6.50
C SER A 334 -5.90 -4.09 7.14
N ILE A 335 -5.64 -3.47 8.31
CA ILE A 335 -6.59 -2.53 8.94
C ILE A 335 -6.86 -1.34 8.01
N MET A 336 -5.82 -0.78 7.38
CA MET A 336 -5.97 0.31 6.42
C MET A 336 -6.84 -0.12 5.23
N PHE A 337 -6.61 -1.31 4.69
CA PHE A 337 -7.40 -1.89 3.60
C PHE A 337 -8.85 -2.16 3.99
N THR A 338 -9.10 -2.62 5.23
CA THR A 338 -10.44 -2.75 5.78
C THR A 338 -11.16 -1.40 5.82
N LEU A 339 -10.51 -0.36 6.34
CA LEU A 339 -11.08 0.98 6.41
C LEU A 339 -11.37 1.56 5.02
N ILE A 340 -10.47 1.35 4.05
CA ILE A 340 -10.67 1.77 2.66
C ILE A 340 -11.86 1.04 2.02
N SER A 341 -12.02 -0.26 2.29
CA SER A 341 -13.14 -1.06 1.77
C SER A 341 -14.48 -0.63 2.36
N ILE A 342 -14.52 -0.34 3.67
CA ILE A 342 -15.70 0.21 4.34
C ILE A 342 -16.02 1.63 3.83
N GLY A 343 -14.98 2.46 3.62
CA GLY A 343 -15.15 3.77 3.00
C GLY A 343 -15.77 3.66 1.62
N PHE A 344 -15.23 2.77 0.77
CA PHE A 344 -15.71 2.54 -0.59
C PHE A 344 -17.18 2.10 -0.65
N SER A 345 -17.64 1.27 0.31
CA SER A 345 -19.05 0.85 0.34
C SER A 345 -20.03 1.99 0.59
N LEU A 346 -19.61 3.06 1.27
CA LEU A 346 -20.43 4.27 1.43
C LEU A 346 -20.65 4.98 0.08
N PHE A 347 -19.64 5.00 -0.79
CA PHE A 347 -19.71 5.70 -2.08
C PHE A 347 -20.51 4.96 -3.16
N ILE A 348 -20.66 3.63 -3.04
CA ILE A 348 -21.28 2.74 -4.04
C ILE A 348 -22.47 1.97 -3.44
N LYS A 349 -23.07 2.51 -2.38
CA LYS A 349 -24.22 1.89 -1.73
C LYS A 349 -25.34 1.52 -2.72
N ASP A 350 -25.59 2.39 -3.69
CA ASP A 350 -26.66 2.22 -4.69
C ASP A 350 -26.29 1.25 -5.83
N GLY A 351 -25.01 0.87 -5.96
CA GLY A 351 -24.52 -0.03 -7.02
C GLY A 351 -24.59 -1.52 -6.66
N GLY A 352 -25.14 -1.87 -5.50
CA GLY A 352 -25.24 -3.25 -5.01
C GLY A 352 -23.94 -3.79 -4.41
N ILE A 353 -23.97 -5.03 -3.91
CA ILE A 353 -22.85 -5.63 -3.16
C ILE A 353 -21.66 -6.01 -4.05
N PHE A 354 -21.89 -6.33 -5.32
CA PHE A 354 -20.85 -6.86 -6.21
C PHE A 354 -19.64 -5.91 -6.42
N PRO A 355 -19.81 -4.61 -6.70
CA PRO A 355 -18.67 -3.70 -6.81
C PRO A 355 -17.85 -3.62 -5.53
N VAL A 356 -18.52 -3.59 -4.37
CA VAL A 356 -17.87 -3.54 -3.05
C VAL A 356 -17.12 -4.84 -2.76
N PHE A 357 -17.74 -5.98 -3.07
CA PHE A 357 -17.14 -7.31 -2.94
C PHE A 357 -15.90 -7.44 -3.84
N ALA A 358 -16.00 -7.09 -5.12
CA ALA A 358 -14.91 -7.12 -6.09
C ALA A 358 -13.75 -6.19 -5.68
N PHE A 359 -14.05 -4.97 -5.24
CA PHE A 359 -13.04 -4.04 -4.74
C PHE A 359 -12.32 -4.57 -3.51
N SER A 360 -13.06 -5.20 -2.58
CA SER A 360 -12.45 -5.82 -1.41
C SER A 360 -11.44 -6.89 -1.86
N ILE A 361 -11.79 -7.75 -2.81
CA ILE A 361 -10.91 -8.82 -3.33
C ILE A 361 -9.69 -8.21 -4.03
N TYR A 362 -9.89 -7.17 -4.83
CA TYR A 362 -8.80 -6.47 -5.51
C TYR A 362 -7.76 -5.94 -4.52
N ILE A 363 -8.18 -5.27 -3.45
CA ILE A 363 -7.25 -4.76 -2.42
C ILE A 363 -6.54 -5.92 -1.70
N MET A 364 -7.22 -7.04 -1.51
CA MET A 364 -6.67 -8.21 -0.82
C MET A 364 -5.46 -8.82 -1.52
N ILE A 365 -5.43 -8.78 -2.86
CA ILE A 365 -4.29 -9.27 -3.67
C ILE A 365 -2.97 -8.69 -3.18
N PHE A 366 -2.93 -7.39 -2.86
CA PHE A 366 -1.70 -6.74 -2.40
C PHE A 366 -1.23 -7.21 -1.02
N SER A 367 -2.14 -7.66 -0.17
CA SER A 367 -1.79 -8.25 1.14
C SER A 367 -1.29 -9.69 1.00
N VAL A 368 -1.94 -10.48 0.13
CA VAL A 368 -1.63 -11.92 -0.04
C VAL A 368 -0.39 -12.15 -0.90
N ALA A 369 -0.14 -11.34 -1.93
CA ALA A 369 1.00 -11.48 -2.83
C ALA A 369 2.37 -11.34 -2.13
N VAL A 370 2.43 -10.68 -0.96
CA VAL A 370 3.64 -10.55 -0.13
C VAL A 370 3.71 -11.66 0.95
N GLY A 371 2.91 -12.71 0.77
CA GLY A 371 2.65 -13.76 1.76
C GLY A 371 3.90 -14.48 2.29
N ARG A 372 3.77 -15.00 3.52
CA ARG A 372 4.85 -15.67 4.25
C ARG A 372 5.35 -16.94 3.56
N PHE A 373 4.51 -17.63 2.78
CA PHE A 373 4.83 -18.93 2.20
C PHE A 373 6.11 -18.90 1.34
N ASN A 374 6.28 -17.90 0.46
CA ASN A 374 7.48 -17.80 -0.37
C ASN A 374 8.76 -17.65 0.47
N ARG A 375 8.68 -17.04 1.65
CA ARG A 375 9.80 -16.96 2.60
C ARG A 375 10.03 -18.26 3.35
N GLU A 376 8.98 -19.05 3.56
CA GLU A 376 9.08 -20.37 4.19
C GLU A 376 9.79 -21.36 3.26
N LEU A 377 9.59 -21.25 1.94
CA LEU A 377 10.28 -22.05 0.93
C LEU A 377 11.81 -21.86 0.95
N THR A 378 12.32 -20.72 1.41
CA THR A 378 13.78 -20.51 1.49
C THR A 378 14.42 -21.17 2.72
N LYS A 379 13.63 -21.85 3.56
CA LYS A 379 14.11 -22.36 4.85
C LYS A 379 14.36 -23.86 4.81
N PRO A 380 15.57 -24.35 5.16
CA PRO A 380 15.92 -25.78 5.01
C PRO A 380 14.99 -26.73 5.76
N TYR A 381 14.48 -26.35 6.93
CA TYR A 381 13.69 -27.27 7.78
C TYR A 381 12.38 -27.73 7.14
N ILE A 382 11.77 -26.97 6.22
CA ILE A 382 10.51 -27.40 5.58
C ILE A 382 10.74 -28.66 4.72
N TYR A 383 11.92 -28.77 4.12
CA TYR A 383 12.33 -29.93 3.32
C TYR A 383 12.67 -31.13 4.20
N LEU A 384 13.24 -30.91 5.40
CA LEU A 384 13.70 -31.96 6.31
C LEU A 384 12.59 -32.69 7.08
N ILE A 385 11.37 -32.15 7.18
CA ILE A 385 10.27 -32.82 7.88
C ILE A 385 9.90 -34.13 7.13
N PRO A 386 9.88 -35.32 7.76
CA PRO A 386 9.62 -36.59 7.08
C PRO A 386 8.11 -36.85 6.87
N GLU A 387 7.45 -35.99 6.10
CA GLU A 387 6.01 -36.05 5.79
C GLU A 387 5.78 -35.78 4.28
N PRO A 388 4.63 -36.17 3.71
CA PRO A 388 4.36 -35.93 2.30
C PRO A 388 4.30 -34.42 1.98
N PRO A 389 4.83 -33.98 0.81
CA PRO A 389 4.89 -32.57 0.41
C PRO A 389 3.56 -31.80 0.52
N MET A 390 2.46 -32.42 0.09
CA MET A 390 1.13 -31.80 0.14
C MET A 390 0.72 -31.42 1.57
N LYS A 391 1.01 -32.29 2.54
CA LYS A 391 0.65 -32.08 3.95
C LYS A 391 1.45 -30.93 4.55
N LYS A 392 2.75 -30.85 4.26
CA LYS A 392 3.61 -29.72 4.63
C LYS A 392 3.09 -28.40 4.08
N MET A 393 2.72 -28.39 2.79
CA MET A 393 2.23 -27.21 2.10
C MET A 393 0.90 -26.72 2.70
N ILE A 394 -0.07 -27.62 2.93
CA ILE A 394 -1.35 -27.26 3.56
C ILE A 394 -1.13 -26.64 4.94
N TYR A 395 -0.31 -27.26 5.80
CA TYR A 395 -0.05 -26.70 7.15
C TYR A 395 0.73 -25.39 7.12
N ALA A 396 1.64 -25.20 6.17
CA ALA A 396 2.35 -23.94 5.98
C ALA A 396 1.42 -22.80 5.49
N LEU A 397 0.38 -23.13 4.71
CA LEU A 397 -0.62 -22.17 4.27
C LEU A 397 -1.71 -21.92 5.30
N ALA A 398 -2.01 -22.91 6.15
CA ALA A 398 -3.16 -22.93 7.04
C ALA A 398 -3.24 -21.71 7.99
N GLU A 399 -2.09 -21.13 8.36
CA GLU A 399 -2.02 -19.96 9.24
C GLU A 399 -2.69 -18.73 8.65
N THR A 400 -2.75 -18.62 7.33
CA THR A 400 -3.36 -17.47 6.66
C THR A 400 -4.88 -17.42 6.82
N PHE A 401 -5.57 -18.57 6.87
CA PHE A 401 -7.04 -18.62 6.88
C PHE A 401 -7.68 -18.00 8.12
N PRO A 402 -7.22 -18.27 9.37
CA PRO A 402 -7.75 -17.58 10.54
C PRO A 402 -7.62 -16.04 10.45
N THR A 403 -6.48 -15.55 9.97
CA THR A 403 -6.25 -14.11 9.78
C THR A 403 -7.18 -13.54 8.72
N GLN A 404 -7.36 -14.24 7.60
CA GLN A 404 -8.27 -13.84 6.52
C GLN A 404 -9.74 -13.87 6.93
N LEU A 405 -10.14 -14.80 7.80
CA LEU A 405 -11.48 -14.86 8.36
C LEU A 405 -11.78 -13.65 9.25
N VAL A 406 -10.83 -13.26 10.10
CA VAL A 406 -10.95 -12.06 10.93
C VAL A 406 -11.00 -10.80 10.04
N GLU A 407 -10.11 -10.67 9.06
CA GLU A 407 -10.09 -9.53 8.13
C GLU A 407 -11.39 -9.42 7.33
N SER A 408 -11.89 -10.54 6.81
CA SER A 408 -13.16 -10.60 6.07
C SER A 408 -14.35 -10.23 6.94
N SER A 409 -14.36 -10.68 8.20
CA SER A 409 -15.41 -10.34 9.17
C SER A 409 -15.40 -8.84 9.51
N LEU A 410 -14.21 -8.27 9.74
CA LEU A 410 -14.05 -6.84 10.00
C LEU A 410 -14.49 -5.97 8.83
N ILE A 411 -14.47 -6.49 7.60
CA ILE A 411 -14.92 -5.80 6.39
C ILE A 411 -16.44 -5.93 6.21
N PHE A 412 -16.97 -7.15 6.16
CA PHE A 412 -18.36 -7.36 5.75
C PHE A 412 -19.40 -7.13 6.84
N ILE A 413 -19.05 -7.24 8.13
CA ILE A 413 -19.98 -6.91 9.22
C ILE A 413 -20.37 -5.41 9.18
N PRO A 414 -19.44 -4.45 9.08
CA PRO A 414 -19.83 -3.05 8.88
C PRO A 414 -20.54 -2.78 7.55
N ILE A 415 -20.11 -3.44 6.46
CA ILE A 415 -20.71 -3.23 5.12
C ILE A 415 -22.17 -3.70 5.09
N SER A 416 -22.51 -4.81 5.76
CA SER A 416 -23.90 -5.29 5.81
C SER A 416 -24.82 -4.28 6.50
N VAL A 417 -24.35 -3.62 7.56
CA VAL A 417 -25.09 -2.54 8.24
C VAL A 417 -25.22 -1.31 7.33
N ILE A 418 -24.14 -0.91 6.63
CA ILE A 418 -24.14 0.27 5.76
C ILE A 418 -25.11 0.11 4.58
N MET A 419 -25.07 -1.06 3.94
CA MET A 419 -25.83 -1.34 2.72
C MET A 419 -27.22 -1.93 3.01
N GLY A 420 -27.50 -2.33 4.26
CA GLY A 420 -28.77 -2.97 4.63
C GLY A 420 -28.91 -4.38 4.08
N ILE A 421 -27.82 -5.13 4.03
CA ILE A 421 -27.77 -6.47 3.44
C ILE A 421 -28.13 -7.55 4.47
N ASP A 422 -28.85 -8.59 4.02
CA ASP A 422 -29.23 -9.74 4.83
C ASP A 422 -28.03 -10.44 5.50
N PHE A 423 -28.27 -10.98 6.70
CA PHE A 423 -27.26 -11.72 7.46
C PHE A 423 -26.67 -12.91 6.67
N THR A 424 -27.50 -13.61 5.90
CA THR A 424 -27.07 -14.73 5.07
C THR A 424 -26.08 -14.28 4.00
N LEU A 425 -26.37 -13.19 3.29
CA LEU A 425 -25.49 -12.65 2.25
C LEU A 425 -24.18 -12.12 2.86
N CYS A 426 -24.23 -11.56 4.08
CA CYS A 426 -23.03 -11.18 4.83
C CYS A 426 -22.11 -12.39 5.10
N ILE A 427 -22.65 -13.50 5.60
CA ILE A 427 -21.87 -14.73 5.83
C ILE A 427 -21.29 -15.26 4.52
N VAL A 428 -22.11 -15.30 3.46
CA VAL A 428 -21.67 -15.77 2.13
C VAL A 428 -20.51 -14.91 1.61
N CYS A 429 -20.55 -13.58 1.78
CA CYS A 429 -19.44 -12.70 1.41
C CYS A 429 -18.16 -12.97 2.22
N ILE A 430 -18.28 -13.24 3.53
CA ILE A 430 -17.13 -13.58 4.38
C ILE A 430 -16.48 -14.88 3.90
N VAL A 431 -17.29 -15.93 3.70
CA VAL A 431 -16.80 -17.24 3.24
C VAL A 431 -16.19 -17.13 1.83
N ALA A 432 -16.85 -16.41 0.93
CA ALA A 432 -16.38 -16.20 -0.43
C ALA A 432 -15.02 -15.49 -0.43
N ARG A 433 -14.85 -14.43 0.37
CA ARG A 433 -13.57 -13.72 0.47
C ARG A 433 -12.45 -14.61 1.00
N VAL A 434 -12.73 -15.48 1.97
CA VAL A 434 -11.76 -16.50 2.42
C VAL A 434 -11.44 -17.50 1.30
N ALA A 435 -12.42 -17.90 0.48
CA ALA A 435 -12.16 -18.75 -0.68
C ALA A 435 -11.26 -18.07 -1.74
N PHE A 436 -11.43 -16.77 -1.98
CA PHE A 436 -10.50 -16.00 -2.83
C PHE A 436 -9.07 -15.96 -2.25
N SER A 437 -8.91 -16.00 -0.92
CA SER A 437 -7.58 -16.13 -0.31
C SER A 437 -6.89 -17.44 -0.73
N ALA A 438 -7.65 -18.54 -0.81
CA ALA A 438 -7.12 -19.83 -1.25
C ALA A 438 -6.63 -19.76 -2.70
N VAL A 439 -7.40 -19.11 -3.58
CA VAL A 439 -7.01 -18.89 -5.00
C VAL A 439 -5.68 -18.15 -5.07
N PHE A 440 -5.57 -17.00 -4.40
CA PHE A 440 -4.35 -16.17 -4.40
C PHE A 440 -3.13 -16.90 -3.85
N LEU A 441 -3.28 -17.71 -2.81
CA LEU A 441 -2.18 -18.53 -2.28
C LEU A 441 -1.78 -19.63 -3.26
N SER A 442 -2.76 -20.31 -3.87
CA SER A 442 -2.51 -21.38 -4.85
C SER A 442 -1.89 -20.85 -6.14
N ALA A 443 -2.25 -19.64 -6.59
CA ALA A 443 -1.62 -18.96 -7.71
C ALA A 443 -0.15 -18.65 -7.42
N GLY A 444 0.17 -18.15 -6.22
CA GLY A 444 1.57 -17.92 -5.81
C GLY A 444 2.42 -19.18 -5.91
N ILE A 445 1.88 -20.31 -5.45
CA ILE A 445 2.55 -21.63 -5.54
C ILE A 445 2.70 -22.08 -7.00
N ALA A 446 1.68 -21.90 -7.83
CA ALA A 446 1.76 -22.24 -9.25
C ALA A 446 2.88 -21.47 -9.95
N ILE A 447 3.06 -20.19 -9.63
CA ILE A 447 4.10 -19.35 -10.20
C ILE A 447 5.49 -19.79 -9.74
N GLU A 448 5.65 -20.04 -8.44
CA GLU A 448 6.91 -20.56 -7.91
C GLU A 448 7.26 -21.90 -8.55
N ARG A 449 6.27 -22.75 -8.82
CA ARG A 449 6.50 -24.01 -9.51
C ARG A 449 6.98 -23.83 -10.95
N ILE A 450 6.35 -22.95 -11.71
CA ILE A 450 6.62 -22.84 -13.15
C ILE A 450 7.90 -22.03 -13.41
N TRP A 451 8.21 -21.04 -12.58
CA TRP A 451 9.32 -20.10 -12.81
C TRP A 451 10.41 -20.08 -11.73
N GLY A 452 10.19 -20.69 -10.59
CA GLY A 452 11.20 -20.90 -9.57
C GLY A 452 11.97 -19.67 -9.11
N GLY A 453 11.28 -18.58 -8.80
CA GLY A 453 11.90 -17.33 -8.37
C GLY A 453 12.75 -16.57 -9.41
N SER A 454 12.97 -17.12 -10.61
CA SER A 454 13.84 -16.51 -11.65
C SER A 454 13.25 -15.27 -12.33
N LEU A 455 11.96 -14.99 -12.12
CA LEU A 455 11.28 -13.85 -12.70
C LEU A 455 11.72 -12.54 -12.04
N PRO A 456 11.99 -11.47 -12.83
CA PRO A 456 12.10 -10.14 -12.28
C PRO A 456 10.84 -9.80 -11.47
N LYS A 457 11.00 -9.24 -10.26
CA LYS A 457 9.88 -8.98 -9.31
C LYS A 457 8.63 -8.38 -9.94
N LEU A 458 8.80 -7.41 -10.86
CA LEU A 458 7.66 -6.76 -11.54
C LEU A 458 6.93 -7.71 -12.51
N ALA A 459 7.66 -8.52 -13.29
CA ALA A 459 7.06 -9.54 -14.15
C ALA A 459 6.34 -10.62 -13.32
N GLY A 460 6.92 -11.02 -12.18
CA GLY A 460 6.27 -11.93 -11.25
C GLY A 460 4.91 -11.41 -10.78
N VAL A 461 4.81 -10.12 -10.45
CA VAL A 461 3.54 -9.48 -10.05
C VAL A 461 2.51 -9.45 -11.19
N PHE A 462 2.91 -9.10 -12.42
CA PHE A 462 1.98 -9.12 -13.56
C PHE A 462 1.48 -10.53 -13.87
N LEU A 463 2.37 -11.51 -13.82
CA LEU A 463 2.02 -12.91 -14.02
C LEU A 463 1.09 -13.40 -12.91
N TYR A 464 1.29 -12.96 -11.67
CA TYR A 464 0.41 -13.23 -10.55
C TYR A 464 -1.02 -12.77 -10.80
N PHE A 465 -1.21 -11.52 -11.21
CA PHE A 465 -2.53 -11.03 -11.61
C PHE A 465 -3.15 -11.83 -12.77
N LEU A 466 -2.36 -12.22 -13.76
CA LEU A 466 -2.85 -12.97 -14.91
C LEU A 466 -3.32 -14.38 -14.50
N VAL A 467 -2.52 -15.08 -13.69
CA VAL A 467 -2.88 -16.41 -13.16
C VAL A 467 -4.12 -16.33 -12.27
N ASP A 468 -4.19 -15.33 -11.39
CA ASP A 468 -5.38 -15.11 -10.55
C ASP A 468 -6.64 -14.90 -11.38
N ILE A 469 -6.58 -14.05 -12.42
CA ILE A 469 -7.72 -13.85 -13.33
C ILE A 469 -8.13 -15.18 -13.96
N LEU A 470 -7.19 -15.94 -14.52
CA LEU A 470 -7.46 -17.23 -15.14
C LEU A 470 -8.10 -18.23 -14.16
N MET A 471 -7.68 -18.23 -12.90
CA MET A 471 -8.23 -19.13 -11.88
C MET A 471 -9.63 -18.73 -11.40
N VAL A 472 -9.98 -17.45 -11.48
CA VAL A 472 -11.32 -16.94 -11.11
C VAL A 472 -12.34 -17.09 -12.24
N LEU A 473 -11.89 -17.10 -13.51
CA LEU A 473 -12.77 -17.21 -14.70
C LEU A 473 -13.76 -18.38 -14.65
N PRO A 474 -13.40 -19.62 -14.24
CA PRO A 474 -14.36 -20.72 -14.13
C PRO A 474 -15.51 -20.40 -13.17
N GLY A 475 -15.23 -19.72 -12.07
CA GLY A 475 -16.24 -19.32 -11.10
C GLY A 475 -17.18 -18.25 -11.66
N ALA A 476 -16.62 -17.24 -12.34
CA ALA A 476 -17.42 -16.21 -13.00
C ALA A 476 -18.29 -16.79 -14.12
N GLY A 477 -17.74 -17.72 -14.90
CA GLY A 477 -18.47 -18.46 -15.95
C GLY A 477 -19.60 -19.29 -15.37
N LEU A 478 -19.37 -20.03 -14.28
CA LEU A 478 -20.43 -20.78 -13.59
C LEU A 478 -21.53 -19.86 -13.04
N ALA A 479 -21.17 -18.75 -12.39
CA ALA A 479 -22.14 -17.78 -11.91
C ALA A 479 -22.99 -17.19 -13.05
N TYR A 480 -22.36 -16.88 -14.19
CA TYR A 480 -23.08 -16.41 -15.38
C TYR A 480 -24.01 -17.48 -15.96
N LEU A 481 -23.56 -18.72 -16.12
CA LEU A 481 -24.39 -19.81 -16.64
C LEU A 481 -25.60 -20.10 -15.74
N VAL A 482 -25.41 -20.12 -14.42
CA VAL A 482 -26.51 -20.29 -13.46
C VAL A 482 -27.48 -19.11 -13.49
N SER A 483 -26.99 -17.89 -13.77
CA SER A 483 -27.88 -16.74 -13.94
C SER A 483 -28.80 -16.86 -15.16
N LEU A 484 -28.34 -17.51 -16.25
CA LEU A 484 -29.13 -17.72 -17.47
C LEU A 484 -30.26 -18.74 -17.29
N THR A 485 -30.09 -19.72 -16.39
CA THR A 485 -31.12 -20.74 -16.13
C THR A 485 -32.24 -20.24 -15.21
N GLY A 486 -32.09 -19.04 -14.64
CA GLY A 486 -33.04 -18.49 -13.66
C GLY A 486 -33.02 -19.21 -12.31
N PHE A 487 -32.07 -20.13 -12.08
CA PHE A 487 -31.96 -20.85 -10.83
C PHE A 487 -31.47 -19.92 -9.71
N GLN A 488 -32.26 -19.80 -8.64
CA GLN A 488 -31.94 -18.99 -7.48
C GLN A 488 -32.15 -19.80 -6.21
N ILE A 489 -31.17 -19.77 -5.30
CA ILE A 489 -31.26 -20.48 -4.01
C ILE A 489 -32.08 -19.68 -3.02
N ILE A 490 -31.67 -18.43 -2.74
CA ILE A 490 -32.36 -17.48 -1.85
C ILE A 490 -32.50 -16.13 -2.55
N SER A 491 -31.42 -15.65 -3.16
CA SER A 491 -31.41 -14.47 -4.02
C SER A 491 -30.41 -14.69 -5.17
N SER A 492 -30.51 -13.86 -6.22
CA SER A 492 -29.54 -13.81 -7.32
C SER A 492 -28.11 -13.63 -6.79
N ASP A 493 -27.94 -12.72 -5.84
CA ASP A 493 -26.64 -12.30 -5.33
C ASP A 493 -25.99 -13.41 -4.51
N ILE A 494 -26.77 -14.07 -3.64
CA ILE A 494 -26.31 -15.22 -2.85
C ILE A 494 -25.89 -16.36 -3.79
N THR A 495 -26.71 -16.66 -4.79
CA THR A 495 -26.45 -17.77 -5.73
C THR A 495 -25.15 -17.52 -6.51
N ALA A 496 -24.98 -16.32 -7.05
CA ALA A 496 -23.77 -15.96 -7.79
C ALA A 496 -22.50 -15.99 -6.93
N ILE A 497 -22.53 -15.45 -5.71
CA ILE A 497 -21.36 -15.47 -4.80
C ILE A 497 -21.06 -16.90 -4.32
N LEU A 498 -22.08 -17.74 -4.11
CA LEU A 498 -21.86 -19.16 -3.80
C LEU A 498 -21.22 -19.92 -4.97
N CYS A 499 -21.66 -19.68 -6.20
CA CYS A 499 -21.04 -20.27 -7.40
C CYS A 499 -19.55 -19.90 -7.49
N LEU A 500 -19.22 -18.61 -7.26
CA LEU A 500 -17.84 -18.15 -7.18
C LEU A 500 -17.06 -18.87 -6.08
N THR A 501 -17.65 -18.98 -4.89
CA THR A 501 -17.02 -19.61 -3.71
C THR A 501 -16.68 -21.07 -3.97
N VAL A 502 -17.65 -21.86 -4.41
CA VAL A 502 -17.48 -23.30 -4.65
C VAL A 502 -16.45 -23.53 -5.74
N SER A 503 -16.56 -22.80 -6.86
CA SER A 503 -15.60 -22.92 -7.96
C SER A 503 -14.18 -22.57 -7.52
N ASN A 504 -14.00 -21.46 -6.79
CA ASN A 504 -12.69 -21.03 -6.30
C ASN A 504 -12.05 -22.03 -5.33
N ILE A 505 -12.84 -22.66 -4.45
CA ILE A 505 -12.35 -23.72 -3.58
C ILE A 505 -11.87 -24.92 -4.42
N LEU A 506 -12.67 -25.36 -5.38
CA LEU A 506 -12.31 -26.50 -6.24
C LEU A 506 -11.06 -26.22 -7.09
N VAL A 507 -10.99 -25.04 -7.72
CA VAL A 507 -9.86 -24.63 -8.54
C VAL A 507 -8.59 -24.50 -7.70
N SER A 508 -8.67 -23.86 -6.52
CA SER A 508 -7.51 -23.74 -5.63
C SER A 508 -7.01 -25.10 -5.14
N LEU A 509 -7.90 -26.01 -4.73
CA LEU A 509 -7.53 -27.37 -4.33
C LEU A 509 -6.90 -28.17 -5.48
N LEU A 510 -7.44 -28.03 -6.70
CA LEU A 510 -6.90 -28.66 -7.90
C LEU A 510 -5.48 -28.14 -8.19
N VAL A 511 -5.27 -26.82 -8.14
CA VAL A 511 -3.94 -26.23 -8.38
C VAL A 511 -2.94 -26.65 -7.30
N LEU A 512 -3.34 -26.66 -6.03
CA LEU A 512 -2.49 -27.17 -4.94
C LEU A 512 -2.14 -28.65 -5.15
N TYR A 513 -3.12 -29.49 -5.53
CA TYR A 513 -2.89 -30.90 -5.80
C TYR A 513 -1.94 -31.13 -6.98
N LEU A 514 -2.09 -30.35 -8.06
CA LEU A 514 -1.16 -30.38 -9.18
C LEU A 514 0.23 -29.97 -8.72
N CYS A 515 0.35 -28.92 -7.91
CA CYS A 515 1.62 -28.32 -7.46
C CYS A 515 2.24 -28.99 -6.21
N ARG A 516 1.72 -30.12 -5.75
CA ARG A 516 2.20 -30.80 -4.53
C ARG A 516 3.70 -31.09 -4.51
N ASN A 517 4.34 -31.29 -5.67
CA ASN A 517 5.75 -31.66 -5.78
C ASN A 517 6.71 -30.45 -5.67
N VAL A 518 6.22 -29.23 -5.46
CA VAL A 518 7.07 -28.03 -5.30
C VAL A 518 8.12 -28.21 -4.20
N LEU A 519 7.80 -28.95 -3.13
CA LEU A 519 8.74 -29.21 -2.03
C LEU A 519 9.68 -30.41 -2.27
N GLN A 520 9.61 -31.09 -3.42
CA GLN A 520 10.50 -32.22 -3.74
C GLN A 520 11.76 -31.77 -4.47
N TYR A 521 11.68 -30.69 -5.23
CA TYR A 521 12.81 -30.14 -5.98
C TYR A 521 13.45 -29.03 -5.13
N ALA A 522 14.51 -29.38 -4.40
CA ALA A 522 15.26 -28.47 -3.55
C ALA A 522 16.03 -27.39 -4.33
N GLU A 523 16.09 -27.49 -5.67
CA GLU A 523 16.91 -26.64 -6.55
C GLU A 523 16.22 -25.35 -7.04
N VAL A 524 15.07 -25.00 -6.46
CA VAL A 524 14.28 -23.83 -6.88
C VAL A 524 14.63 -22.55 -6.09
N ASN A 525 15.79 -22.49 -5.42
CA ASN A 525 16.27 -21.27 -4.78
C ASN A 525 17.78 -21.08 -4.94
#